data_AF-A0A843CP13-F1
#
_entry.id   AF-A0A843CP13-F1
#
_cell.length_a   1.000
_cell.length_b   1.000
_cell.length_c   1.000
_cell.angle_alpha   90.00
_cell.angle_beta   90.00
_cell.angle_gamma   90.00
#
_symmetry.space_group_name_H-M   'P 1'
#
loop_
_entity.id
_entity.type
_entity.pdbx_description
1 polymer ?
#
loop_
_entity_poly.entity_id
_entity_poly.type
_entity_poly.pdbx_seq_one_letter_code
_entity_poly.pdbx_strand_id
1 'polypeptide(L)'
;MASVSGMVVRSSEIKPLAKIILYKCPEGHVTEVPLERGLSIYAPSKCSHERCTQRDLRIDPENSKFIDFQIVRLQELPEDLPPGQLPHYIDVTIRQDLVDNARPGDRIILTGLVRIEQEQISGTRINSGLHRLRIEGNNIEFLGGRGTKNSRKSEREEISPEEEKIIKSLAKSDDIYDRLIGSFAPHIQGHTIIKEAILLLIVGSTQRILQDGTKVRGDINIFLVGDPGCLNGYSKVILEDGRIVDLASLGKNHLEHIRIRMQNEEGNDVATVFHKYENQKVIEIVTETGKNIVGTYNHPLLTKNGWKRLDELKEDDELRVVT
;
A
#
# COMPACT_ATOMS: atom_id res chain seq x y z
N MET A 1 3.23 23.32 12.48
CA MET A 1 2.36 22.19 12.89
C MET A 1 2.23 21.28 11.68
N ALA A 2 2.41 19.98 11.86
CA ALA A 2 2.40 19.00 10.77
C ALA A 2 1.39 17.90 11.10
N SER A 3 0.72 17.38 10.08
CA SER A 3 -0.15 16.20 10.16
C SER A 3 0.51 15.07 9.40
N VAL A 4 0.59 13.89 10.00
CA VAL A 4 1.23 12.70 9.43
C VAL A 4 0.30 11.51 9.60
N SER A 5 -0.05 10.86 8.49
CA SER A 5 -0.74 9.57 8.48
C SER A 5 0.25 8.43 8.61
N GLY A 6 -0.11 7.39 9.35
CA GLY A 6 0.73 6.22 9.49
C GLY A 6 0.13 5.11 10.34
N MET A 7 0.83 3.99 10.42
CA MET A 7 0.52 2.88 11.32
C MET A 7 1.44 2.90 12.53
N VAL A 8 0.88 2.67 13.72
CA VAL A 8 1.68 2.51 14.94
C VAL A 8 2.36 1.15 14.93
N VAL A 9 3.69 1.13 14.96
CA VAL A 9 4.47 -0.12 14.98
C VAL A 9 4.83 -0.53 16.40
N ARG A 10 5.14 0.45 17.25
CA ARG A 10 5.60 0.22 18.61
C ARG A 10 5.15 1.35 19.51
N SER A 11 4.69 0.99 20.70
CA SER A 11 4.54 1.89 21.84
C SER A 11 5.57 1.54 22.90
N SER A 12 6.15 2.54 23.56
CA SER A 12 6.93 2.34 24.77
C SER A 12 6.00 2.11 25.96
N GLU A 13 6.56 1.58 27.05
CA GLU A 13 5.92 1.66 28.36
C GLU A 13 5.67 3.12 28.75
N ILE A 14 4.62 3.32 29.54
CA ILE A 14 4.25 4.63 30.09
C ILE A 14 5.28 4.98 31.18
N LYS A 15 5.87 6.17 31.07
CA LYS A 15 6.86 6.68 32.02
C LYS A 15 6.37 7.99 32.63
N PRO A 16 6.61 8.25 33.93
CA PRO A 16 6.30 9.54 34.53
C PRO A 16 7.34 10.58 34.11
N LEU A 17 6.90 11.66 33.48
CA LEU A 17 7.72 12.83 33.14
C LEU A 17 7.45 13.95 34.15
N ALA A 18 8.49 14.49 34.76
CA ALA A 18 8.34 15.56 35.75
C ALA A 18 7.94 16.87 35.07
N LYS A 19 6.84 17.47 35.52
CA LYS A 19 6.38 18.81 35.11
C LYS A 19 6.81 19.88 36.12
N ILE A 20 6.71 19.57 37.41
CA ILE A 20 7.19 20.42 38.50
C ILE A 20 7.97 19.52 39.45
N ILE A 21 9.24 19.83 39.65
CA ILE A 21 10.09 19.14 40.63
C ILE A 21 10.20 20.02 41.87
N LEU A 22 9.95 19.41 43.02
CA LEU A 22 10.19 20.03 44.31
C LEU A 22 11.57 19.64 44.83
N TYR A 23 12.32 20.65 45.25
CA TYR A 23 13.62 20.49 45.87
C TYR A 23 13.53 20.83 47.35
N LYS A 24 14.03 19.94 48.21
CA LYS A 24 14.07 20.12 49.65
C LYS A 24 15.50 20.36 50.10
N CYS A 25 15.72 21.43 50.86
CA CYS A 25 17.00 21.66 51.54
C CYS A 25 17.08 20.85 52.85
N PRO A 26 18.29 20.59 53.38
CA PRO A 26 18.47 20.01 54.72
C PRO A 26 17.71 20.74 55.84
N GLU A 27 17.48 22.05 55.71
CA GLU A 27 16.66 22.85 56.64
C GLU A 27 15.13 22.68 56.45
N GLY A 28 14.68 21.92 55.46
CA GLY A 28 13.28 21.58 55.25
C GLY A 28 12.46 22.55 54.38
N HIS A 29 13.07 23.61 53.84
CA HIS A 29 12.42 24.49 52.87
C HIS A 29 12.22 23.79 51.52
N VAL A 30 11.11 24.13 50.85
CA VAL A 30 10.73 23.57 49.55
C VAL A 30 10.90 24.64 48.47
N THR A 31 11.59 24.29 47.40
CA THR A 31 11.78 25.11 46.20
C THR A 31 11.15 24.41 45.01
N GLU A 32 10.13 25.03 44.41
CA GLU A 32 9.47 24.49 43.22
C GLU A 32 10.19 24.95 41.95
N VAL A 33 10.51 24.02 41.06
CA VAL A 33 11.09 24.33 39.74
C VAL A 33 10.18 23.76 38.66
N PRO A 34 9.47 24.60 37.89
CA PRO A 34 8.71 24.15 36.74
C PRO A 34 9.66 23.77 35.60
N LEU A 35 9.50 22.57 35.06
CA LEU A 35 10.18 22.15 33.83
C LEU A 35 9.27 22.46 32.65
N GLU A 36 9.53 23.57 31.98
CA GLU A 36 8.66 23.98 30.87
C GLU A 36 8.86 23.09 29.65
N ARG A 37 10.11 22.81 29.23
CA ARG A 37 10.40 22.13 27.94
C ARG A 37 11.76 21.43 27.95
N GLY A 38 11.82 20.16 28.37
CA GLY A 38 13.02 19.33 28.22
C GLY A 38 12.96 18.05 29.06
N LEU A 39 13.76 17.05 28.65
CA LEU A 39 14.02 15.84 29.44
C LEU A 39 15.14 16.06 30.48
N SER A 40 15.83 17.21 30.42
CA SER A 40 16.93 17.55 31.30
C SER A 40 16.44 18.28 32.55
N ILE A 41 16.91 17.81 33.70
CA ILE A 41 16.64 18.40 35.00
C ILE A 41 17.81 19.32 35.34
N TYR A 42 17.51 20.55 35.74
CA TYR A 42 18.48 21.48 36.32
C TYR A 42 18.14 21.69 37.79
N ALA A 43 19.11 21.44 38.67
CA ALA A 43 18.97 21.75 40.09
C ALA A 43 19.26 23.25 40.31
N PRO A 44 18.40 23.97 41.04
CA PRO A 44 18.63 25.38 41.34
C PRO A 44 19.87 25.53 42.23
N SER A 45 20.64 26.59 42.01
CA SER A 45 21.91 26.83 42.73
C SER A 45 21.73 27.43 44.13
N LYS A 46 20.52 27.92 44.45
CA LYS A 46 20.15 28.51 45.74
C LYS A 46 18.74 28.07 46.13
N CYS A 47 18.52 27.90 47.42
CA CYS A 47 17.18 27.72 47.98
C CYS A 47 16.33 28.97 47.73
N SER A 48 15.02 28.79 47.52
CA SER A 48 14.03 29.87 47.36
C SER A 48 13.85 30.74 48.61
N HIS A 49 14.27 30.26 49.79
CA HIS A 49 14.10 30.99 51.05
C HIS A 49 15.23 32.00 51.28
N GLU A 50 14.88 33.27 51.52
CA GLU A 50 15.82 34.40 51.61
C GLU A 50 16.91 34.24 52.70
N ARG A 51 16.62 33.47 53.75
CA ARG A 51 17.54 33.23 54.87
C ARG A 51 18.33 31.92 54.79
N CYS A 52 18.09 31.08 53.77
CA CYS A 52 18.73 29.78 53.65
C CYS A 52 19.87 29.82 52.64
N THR A 53 21.12 29.60 53.08
CA THR A 53 22.32 29.62 52.21
C THR A 53 22.72 28.22 51.70
N GLN A 54 21.89 27.21 51.95
CA GLN A 54 22.19 25.84 51.56
C GLN A 54 22.08 25.68 50.03
N ARG A 55 23.09 25.01 49.46
CA ARG A 55 23.21 24.72 48.03
C ARG A 55 22.95 23.25 47.69
N ASP A 56 22.93 22.39 48.71
CA ASP A 56 22.60 20.98 48.54
C ASP A 56 21.08 20.82 48.62
N LEU A 57 20.46 20.67 47.46
CA LEU A 57 19.02 20.55 47.29
C LEU A 57 18.72 19.17 46.76
N ARG A 58 17.95 18.39 47.53
CA ARG A 58 17.54 17.04 47.14
C ARG A 58 16.18 17.08 46.47
N ILE A 59 16.01 16.27 45.44
CA ILE A 59 14.71 16.11 44.78
C ILE A 59 13.79 15.37 45.74
N ASP A 60 12.59 15.91 45.93
CA ASP A 60 11.50 15.27 46.65
C ASP A 60 10.51 14.68 45.64
N PRO A 61 10.63 13.38 45.30
CA PRO A 61 9.76 12.75 44.31
C PRO A 61 8.32 12.60 44.79
N GLU A 62 8.05 12.54 46.09
CA GLU A 62 6.69 12.28 46.60
C GLU A 62 5.77 13.48 46.40
N ASN A 63 6.30 14.69 46.57
CA ASN A 63 5.55 15.93 46.43
C ASN A 63 5.68 16.56 45.03
N SER A 64 6.53 16.00 44.16
CA SER A 64 6.71 16.46 42.78
C SER A 64 5.52 16.08 41.89
N LYS A 65 5.22 16.91 40.88
CA LYS A 65 4.13 16.66 39.93
C LYS A 65 4.67 16.01 38.66
N PHE A 66 4.19 14.81 38.38
CA PHE A 66 4.50 14.05 37.17
C PHE A 66 3.30 14.01 36.22
N ILE A 67 3.59 13.91 34.93
CA ILE A 67 2.62 13.67 33.86
C ILE A 67 3.01 12.40 33.12
N ASP A 68 2.02 11.69 32.58
CA ASP A 68 2.28 10.51 31.77
C ASP A 68 2.97 10.88 30.46
N PHE A 69 3.98 10.10 30.10
CA PHE A 69 4.79 10.28 28.91
C PHE A 69 4.99 8.92 28.22
N GLN A 70 4.80 8.92 26.91
CA GLN A 70 4.97 7.74 26.08
C GLN A 70 5.61 8.11 24.75
N ILE A 71 6.44 7.21 24.23
CA ILE A 71 7.02 7.33 22.89
C ILE A 71 6.35 6.29 22.00
N VAL A 72 5.78 6.75 20.89
CA VAL A 72 5.13 5.91 19.89
C VAL A 72 5.88 6.04 18.57
N ARG A 73 6.16 4.91 17.93
CA ARG A 73 6.79 4.87 16.60
C ARG A 73 5.71 4.74 15.54
N LEU A 74 5.61 5.77 14.71
CA LEU A 74 4.70 5.84 13.58
C LEU A 74 5.46 5.48 12.30
N GLN A 75 4.88 4.61 11.48
CA GLN A 75 5.41 4.19 10.18
C GLN A 75 4.46 4.61 9.06
N GLU A 76 4.99 4.91 7.88
CA GLU A 76 4.17 5.18 6.70
C GLU A 76 3.23 4.02 6.36
N LEU A 77 2.08 4.32 5.75
CA LEU A 77 1.14 3.29 5.34
C LEU A 77 1.68 2.51 4.14
N PRO A 78 1.57 1.17 4.11
CA PRO A 78 2.03 0.37 2.98
C PRO A 78 1.41 0.75 1.63
N GLU A 79 0.20 1.28 1.67
CA GLU A 79 -0.59 1.71 0.50
C GLU A 79 0.00 2.97 -0.18
N ASP A 80 0.72 3.79 0.59
CA ASP A 80 1.33 5.03 0.11
C ASP A 80 2.78 4.81 -0.38
N LEU A 81 3.33 3.60 -0.23
CA LEU A 81 4.73 3.31 -0.56
C LEU A 81 4.93 2.96 -2.03
N PRO A 82 5.95 3.53 -2.69
CA PRO A 82 6.33 3.09 -4.02
C PRO A 82 6.93 1.66 -3.98
N PRO A 83 6.77 0.89 -5.08
CA PRO A 83 7.25 -0.48 -5.12
C PRO A 83 8.77 -0.54 -4.94
N GLY A 84 9.23 -1.38 -4.00
CA GLY A 84 10.65 -1.62 -3.72
C GLY A 84 11.28 -0.70 -2.68
N GLN A 85 10.55 0.28 -2.12
CA GLN A 85 11.04 1.13 -1.04
C GLN A 85 10.71 0.55 0.34
N LEU A 86 11.64 0.70 1.28
CA LEU A 86 11.39 0.38 2.68
C LEU A 86 10.65 1.53 3.37
N PRO A 87 9.60 1.25 4.15
CA PRO A 87 8.85 2.27 4.88
C PRO A 87 9.71 3.02 5.89
N HIS A 88 9.58 4.34 5.92
CA HIS A 88 10.20 5.17 6.94
C HIS A 88 9.34 5.22 8.21
N TYR A 89 10.00 5.56 9.33
CA TYR A 89 9.34 5.73 10.62
C TYR A 89 9.82 6.99 11.32
N ILE A 90 8.93 7.56 12.14
CA ILE A 90 9.22 8.70 13.00
C ILE A 90 8.78 8.39 14.43
N ASP A 91 9.59 8.84 15.40
CA ASP A 91 9.22 8.73 16.80
C ASP A 91 8.38 9.95 17.20
N VAL A 92 7.26 9.67 17.85
CA VAL A 92 6.31 10.66 18.35
C VAL A 92 6.27 10.60 19.87
N THR A 93 6.40 11.76 20.50
CA THR A 93 6.20 11.95 21.93
C THR A 93 4.74 12.28 22.19
N ILE A 94 4.11 11.49 23.06
CA ILE A 94 2.73 11.65 23.50
C ILE A 94 2.73 11.92 25.01
N ARG A 95 1.84 12.82 25.47
CA ARG A 95 1.76 13.26 26.86
C ARG A 95 0.33 13.20 27.38
N GLN A 96 0.19 13.01 28.69
CA GLN A 96 -1.07 13.12 29.44
C GLN A 96 -2.21 12.27 28.84
N ASP A 97 -3.32 12.90 28.48
CA ASP A 97 -4.58 12.31 28.01
C ASP A 97 -4.45 11.52 26.70
N LEU A 98 -3.42 11.81 25.89
CA LEU A 98 -3.17 11.10 24.65
C LEU A 98 -2.45 9.75 24.84
N VAL A 99 -1.90 9.49 26.02
CA VAL A 99 -1.15 8.26 26.34
C VAL A 99 -2.08 7.04 26.35
N ASP A 100 -1.57 5.88 25.90
CA ASP A 100 -2.32 4.61 25.77
C ASP A 100 -3.54 4.63 24.83
N ASN A 101 -3.77 5.74 24.11
CA ASN A 101 -4.83 5.78 23.11
C ASN A 101 -4.48 5.00 21.84
N ALA A 102 -3.22 5.08 21.39
CA ALA A 102 -2.78 4.44 20.14
C ALA A 102 -1.99 3.15 20.41
N ARG A 103 -2.45 2.03 19.85
CA ARG A 103 -1.85 0.70 20.04
C ARG A 103 -1.10 0.23 18.79
N PRO A 104 -0.11 -0.66 18.94
CA PRO A 104 0.55 -1.29 17.79
C PRO A 104 -0.48 -1.95 16.84
N GLY A 105 -0.42 -1.60 15.56
CA GLY A 105 -1.34 -2.02 14.51
C GLY A 105 -2.41 -0.98 14.15
N ASP A 106 -2.62 0.04 14.99
CA ASP A 106 -3.61 1.08 14.70
C ASP A 106 -3.12 2.01 13.57
N ARG A 107 -4.01 2.33 12.65
CA ARG A 107 -3.80 3.36 11.61
C ARG A 107 -4.28 4.69 12.17
N ILE A 108 -3.41 5.69 12.22
CA ILE A 108 -3.71 6.99 12.81
C ILE A 108 -3.23 8.16 11.94
N ILE A 109 -3.92 9.28 12.03
CA ILE A 109 -3.46 10.60 11.62
C ILE A 109 -3.04 11.33 12.89
N LEU A 110 -1.76 11.68 12.95
CA LEU A 110 -1.18 12.38 14.08
C LEU A 110 -0.88 13.82 13.70
N THR A 111 -1.50 14.75 14.42
CA THR A 111 -1.18 16.18 14.30
C THR A 111 -0.28 16.61 15.44
N GLY A 112 0.84 17.25 15.11
CA GLY A 112 1.85 17.62 16.10
C GLY A 112 2.82 18.72 15.68
N LEU A 113 3.75 19.01 16.58
CA LEU A 113 4.84 19.94 16.36
C LEU A 113 6.14 19.16 16.10
N VAL A 114 6.78 19.40 14.96
CA VAL A 114 8.09 18.83 14.64
C VAL A 114 9.14 19.52 15.50
N ARG A 115 9.91 18.72 16.23
CA ARG A 115 11.02 19.14 17.07
C ARG A 115 12.31 18.49 16.60
N ILE A 116 13.40 19.17 16.90
CA ILE A 116 14.76 18.75 16.59
C ILE A 116 15.46 18.57 17.93
N GLU A 117 15.87 17.34 18.24
CA GLU A 117 16.63 17.00 19.46
C GLU A 117 18.07 16.66 19.07
N GLN A 118 19.05 17.14 19.84
CA GLN A 118 20.45 16.77 19.63
C GLN A 118 20.67 15.32 20.07
N GLU A 119 21.27 14.53 19.19
CA GLU A 119 21.60 13.15 19.51
C GLU A 119 22.88 13.09 20.34
N GLN A 120 22.76 12.64 21.58
CA GLN A 120 23.91 12.44 22.45
C GLN A 120 24.53 11.08 22.10
N ILE A 121 25.75 11.09 21.55
CA ILE A 121 26.48 9.87 21.24
C ILE A 121 26.87 9.23 22.58
N SER A 122 26.36 8.01 22.83
CA SER A 122 26.68 7.27 24.06
C SER A 122 28.19 7.14 24.24
N GLY A 123 28.71 7.65 25.36
CA GLY A 123 30.12 7.55 25.75
C GLY A 123 30.91 8.86 25.72
N THR A 124 30.41 9.93 25.09
CA THR A 124 31.17 11.19 24.95
C THR A 124 30.30 12.40 25.27
N ARG A 125 30.76 13.30 26.15
CA ARG A 125 30.10 14.60 26.46
C ARG A 125 30.24 15.65 25.34
N ILE A 126 30.60 15.23 24.13
CA ILE A 126 30.71 16.11 22.98
C ILE A 126 29.32 16.18 22.35
N ASN A 127 28.76 17.38 22.29
CA ASN A 127 27.51 17.63 21.59
C ASN A 127 27.71 17.30 20.11
N SER A 128 27.03 16.26 19.63
CA SER A 128 27.05 15.93 18.21
C SER A 128 26.32 17.02 17.42
N GLY A 129 26.84 17.36 16.24
CA GLY A 129 26.09 18.12 15.24
C GLY A 129 24.94 17.32 14.62
N LEU A 130 24.79 16.04 15.00
CA LEU A 130 23.69 15.19 14.60
C LEU A 130 22.43 15.54 15.38
N HIS A 131 21.38 15.82 14.63
CA HIS A 131 20.08 16.20 15.12
C HIS A 131 19.05 15.17 14.68
N ARG A 132 18.23 14.72 15.63
CA ARG A 132 17.15 13.78 15.39
C ARG A 132 15.81 14.51 15.35
N LEU A 133 15.01 14.21 14.34
CA LEU A 133 13.64 14.69 14.25
C LEU A 133 12.71 13.87 15.13
N ARG A 134 11.83 14.57 15.85
CA ARG A 134 10.80 13.97 16.71
C ARG A 134 9.54 14.81 16.64
N ILE A 135 8.38 14.17 16.61
CA ILE A 135 7.11 14.91 16.64
C ILE A 135 6.58 14.92 18.07
N GLU A 136 6.12 16.06 18.54
CA GLU A 136 5.30 16.16 19.75
C GLU A 136 3.83 16.13 19.33
N GLY A 137 3.14 15.03 19.67
CA GLY A 137 1.74 14.81 19.32
C GLY A 137 0.81 15.70 20.12
N ASN A 138 -0.11 16.36 19.41
CA ASN A 138 -1.14 17.23 19.99
C ASN A 138 -2.55 16.67 19.77
N ASN A 139 -2.76 15.90 18.71
CA ASN A 139 -4.02 15.22 18.43
C ASN A 139 -3.77 13.90 17.70
N ILE A 140 -4.62 12.91 17.98
CA ILE A 140 -4.60 11.59 17.35
C ILE A 140 -6.00 11.28 16.84
N GLU A 141 -6.09 11.06 15.54
CA GLU A 141 -7.30 10.63 14.84
C GLU A 141 -7.05 9.23 14.28
N PHE A 142 -8.04 8.34 14.33
CA PHE A 142 -7.89 6.98 13.84
C PHE A 142 -8.40 6.91 12.40
N LEU A 143 -7.57 6.43 11.48
CA LEU A 143 -7.96 6.11 10.11
C LEU A 143 -8.81 4.83 10.16
N GLY A 144 -10.12 5.00 10.33
CA GLY A 144 -11.06 3.93 10.68
C GLY A 144 -11.96 4.27 11.88
N GLY A 145 -11.80 5.45 12.44
CA GLY A 145 -12.71 6.05 13.39
C GLY A 145 -12.59 5.60 14.84
N ARG A 146 -13.09 6.46 15.74
CA ARG A 146 -13.08 6.22 17.19
C ARG A 146 -14.07 5.12 17.56
N GLY A 147 -13.65 3.88 17.36
CA GLY A 147 -14.20 2.80 18.15
C GLY A 147 -13.81 2.99 19.61
N THR A 148 -14.73 3.53 20.43
CA THR A 148 -14.77 3.16 21.86
C THR A 148 -14.53 1.66 21.94
N LYS A 149 -13.76 1.18 22.92
CA LYS A 149 -13.19 -0.19 23.06
C LYS A 149 -14.08 -1.40 22.69
N ASN A 150 -15.38 -1.22 22.42
CA ASN A 150 -16.36 -2.20 21.93
C ASN A 150 -16.95 -2.01 20.51
N SER A 151 -16.60 -0.97 19.75
CA SER A 151 -17.20 -0.71 18.44
C SER A 151 -16.16 -0.33 17.38
N ARG A 152 -15.42 -1.33 16.89
CA ARG A 152 -14.66 -1.25 15.62
C ARG A 152 -15.61 -1.16 14.42
N LYS A 153 -16.47 -0.15 14.38
CA LYS A 153 -17.16 0.23 13.16
C LYS A 153 -16.33 1.36 12.57
N SER A 154 -15.71 1.08 11.44
CA SER A 154 -15.14 2.08 10.55
C SER A 154 -16.02 3.33 10.57
N GLU A 155 -15.45 4.49 10.88
CA GLU A 155 -16.07 5.77 10.55
C GLU A 155 -16.43 5.69 9.06
N ARG A 156 -17.72 5.45 8.80
CA ARG A 156 -18.29 5.65 7.48
C ARG A 156 -18.20 7.14 7.26
N GLU A 157 -17.73 7.56 6.09
CA GLU A 157 -17.97 8.91 5.60
C GLU A 157 -19.44 9.26 5.93
N GLU A 158 -19.65 10.39 6.61
CA GLU A 158 -20.99 10.82 6.97
C GLU A 158 -21.75 11.10 5.67
N ILE A 159 -22.57 10.13 5.25
CA ILE A 159 -23.39 10.22 4.03
C ILE A 159 -24.30 11.43 4.20
N SER A 160 -24.19 12.40 3.29
CA SER A 160 -25.03 13.59 3.30
C SER A 160 -26.51 13.18 3.18
N PRO A 161 -27.45 13.92 3.79
CA PRO A 161 -28.88 13.67 3.61
C PRO A 161 -29.33 13.67 2.14
N GLU A 162 -28.59 14.37 1.27
CA GLU A 162 -28.82 14.37 -0.18
C GLU A 162 -28.36 13.06 -0.84
N GLU A 163 -27.18 12.58 -0.48
CA GLU A 163 -26.64 11.30 -0.95
C GLU A 163 -27.52 10.13 -0.47
N GLU A 164 -28.01 10.18 0.76
CA GLU A 164 -28.91 9.16 1.30
C GLU A 164 -30.23 9.10 0.49
N LYS A 165 -30.76 10.25 0.07
CA LYS A 165 -31.95 10.30 -0.81
C LYS A 165 -31.66 9.70 -2.18
N ILE A 166 -30.49 9.96 -2.76
CA ILE A 166 -30.07 9.39 -4.05
C ILE A 166 -29.90 7.88 -3.93
N ILE A 167 -29.25 7.39 -2.87
CA ILE A 167 -29.08 5.96 -2.64
C ILE A 167 -30.44 5.28 -2.48
N LYS A 168 -31.36 5.89 -1.72
CA LYS A 168 -32.73 5.37 -1.53
C LYS A 168 -33.59 5.43 -2.80
N SER A 169 -33.36 6.38 -3.70
CA SER A 169 -34.08 6.43 -4.98
C SER A 169 -33.54 5.39 -5.95
N LEU A 170 -32.22 5.21 -6.02
CA LEU A 170 -31.56 4.17 -6.81
C LEU A 170 -31.91 2.76 -6.31
N ALA A 171 -31.98 2.54 -5.00
CA ALA A 171 -32.36 1.25 -4.43
C ALA A 171 -33.79 0.80 -4.76
N LYS A 172 -34.66 1.73 -5.21
CA LYS A 172 -36.02 1.43 -5.65
C LYS A 172 -36.12 1.08 -7.13
N SER A 173 -35.06 1.26 -7.92
CA SER A 173 -35.12 0.93 -9.34
C SER A 173 -34.93 -0.57 -9.54
N ASP A 174 -35.76 -1.17 -10.39
CA ASP A 174 -35.71 -2.62 -10.65
C ASP A 174 -34.44 -3.06 -11.40
N ASP A 175 -33.75 -2.10 -12.04
CA ASP A 175 -32.53 -2.30 -12.83
C ASP A 175 -31.23 -2.07 -12.04
N ILE A 176 -31.32 -1.80 -10.72
CA ILE A 176 -30.17 -1.37 -9.92
C ILE A 176 -29.07 -2.44 -9.87
N TYR A 177 -29.45 -3.71 -9.83
CA TYR A 177 -28.51 -4.83 -9.74
C TYR A 177 -27.62 -4.92 -11.00
N ASP A 178 -28.24 -4.90 -12.17
CA ASP A 178 -27.54 -4.92 -13.45
C ASP A 178 -26.71 -3.65 -13.67
N ARG A 179 -27.21 -2.49 -13.23
CA ARG A 179 -26.47 -1.22 -13.27
C ARG A 179 -25.24 -1.24 -12.36
N LEU A 180 -25.30 -1.88 -11.20
CA LEU A 180 -24.14 -2.06 -10.33
C LEU A 180 -23.10 -2.95 -11.01
N ILE A 181 -23.50 -4.09 -11.57
CA ILE A 181 -22.62 -5.00 -12.31
C ILE A 181 -21.99 -4.30 -13.52
N GLY A 182 -22.77 -3.54 -14.29
CA GLY A 182 -22.30 -2.78 -15.45
C GLY A 182 -21.39 -1.60 -15.09
N SER A 183 -21.60 -0.99 -13.93
CA SER A 183 -20.75 0.12 -13.46
C SER A 183 -19.40 -0.37 -12.90
N PHE A 184 -19.30 -1.63 -12.50
CA PHE A 184 -18.04 -2.22 -12.04
C PHE A 184 -17.10 -2.53 -13.22
N ALA A 185 -15.95 -1.87 -13.27
CA ALA A 185 -14.97 -1.95 -14.36
C ALA A 185 -15.62 -1.83 -15.75
N PRO A 186 -16.17 -0.67 -16.13
CA PRO A 186 -17.00 -0.52 -17.33
C PRO A 186 -16.22 -0.73 -18.63
N HIS A 187 -14.90 -0.57 -18.58
CA HIS A 187 -13.98 -0.81 -19.70
C HIS A 187 -13.73 -2.30 -19.97
N ILE A 188 -14.06 -3.20 -19.04
CA ILE A 188 -13.97 -4.65 -19.23
C ILE A 188 -15.31 -5.14 -19.78
N GLN A 189 -15.33 -5.60 -21.02
CA GLN A 189 -16.53 -6.13 -21.66
C GLN A 189 -16.79 -7.59 -21.22
N GLY A 190 -18.05 -7.93 -20.97
CA GLY A 190 -18.45 -9.29 -20.57
C GLY A 190 -18.18 -9.60 -19.10
N HIS A 191 -17.89 -10.88 -18.81
CA HIS A 191 -17.59 -11.40 -17.47
C HIS A 191 -18.57 -10.94 -16.37
N THR A 192 -19.86 -10.85 -16.69
CA THR A 192 -20.91 -10.38 -15.77
C THR A 192 -20.92 -11.17 -14.46
N ILE A 193 -20.78 -12.49 -14.53
CA ILE A 193 -20.70 -13.37 -13.37
C ILE A 193 -19.49 -13.06 -12.48
N ILE A 194 -18.33 -12.76 -13.08
CA ILE A 194 -17.11 -12.44 -12.32
C ILE A 194 -17.25 -11.07 -11.66
N LYS A 195 -17.79 -10.09 -12.38
CA LYS A 195 -18.07 -8.75 -11.85
C LYS A 195 -19.07 -8.80 -10.70
N GLU A 196 -20.14 -9.57 -10.86
CA GLU A 196 -21.13 -9.84 -9.82
C GLU A 196 -20.49 -10.47 -8.59
N ALA A 197 -19.66 -11.50 -8.77
CA ALA A 197 -18.99 -12.17 -7.66
C ALA A 197 -18.07 -11.18 -6.90
N ILE A 198 -17.32 -10.33 -7.61
CA ILE A 198 -16.48 -9.30 -6.99
C ILE A 198 -17.33 -8.24 -6.26
N LEU A 199 -18.46 -7.82 -6.81
CA LEU A 199 -19.37 -6.89 -6.14
C LEU A 199 -19.91 -7.49 -4.83
N LEU A 200 -20.32 -8.75 -4.85
CA LEU A 200 -20.76 -9.46 -3.65
C LEU A 200 -19.63 -9.62 -2.62
N LEU A 201 -18.38 -9.77 -3.07
CA LEU A 201 -17.20 -9.79 -2.20
C LEU A 201 -16.98 -8.43 -1.50
N ILE A 202 -17.16 -7.31 -2.21
CA ILE A 202 -17.01 -5.96 -1.66
C ILE A 202 -18.11 -5.66 -0.63
N VAL A 203 -19.37 -6.03 -0.95
CA VAL A 203 -20.51 -5.82 -0.03
C VAL A 203 -20.40 -6.73 1.19
N GLY A 204 -19.99 -7.99 0.99
CA GLY A 204 -19.85 -9.00 2.04
C GLY A 204 -21.16 -9.34 2.76
N SER A 205 -21.05 -10.05 3.87
CA SER A 205 -22.17 -10.32 4.77
C SER A 205 -21.81 -9.99 6.21
N THR A 206 -22.81 -9.79 7.06
CA THR A 206 -22.60 -9.56 8.48
C THR A 206 -22.25 -10.87 9.20
N GLN A 207 -21.36 -10.79 10.19
CA GLN A 207 -21.05 -11.95 11.04
C GLN A 207 -22.30 -12.36 11.83
N ARG A 208 -22.67 -13.65 11.74
CA ARG A 208 -23.84 -14.19 12.44
C ARG A 208 -23.39 -14.95 13.68
N ILE A 209 -24.10 -14.75 14.79
CA ILE A 209 -23.93 -15.50 16.03
C ILE A 209 -25.09 -16.49 16.12
N LEU A 210 -24.77 -17.78 16.18
CA LEU A 210 -25.77 -18.84 16.34
C LEU A 210 -26.26 -18.92 17.79
N GLN A 211 -27.38 -19.59 18.02
CA GLN A 211 -27.95 -19.79 19.36
C GLN A 211 -26.93 -20.46 20.32
N ASP A 212 -26.05 -21.29 19.76
CA ASP A 212 -25.00 -22.01 20.50
C ASP A 212 -23.74 -21.17 20.78
N GLY A 213 -23.75 -19.87 20.47
CA GLY A 213 -22.63 -18.95 20.71
C GLY A 213 -21.49 -19.02 19.68
N THR A 214 -21.55 -19.97 18.74
CA THR A 214 -20.61 -20.08 17.62
C THR A 214 -20.78 -18.89 16.66
N LYS A 215 -19.67 -18.30 16.23
CA LYS A 215 -19.66 -17.17 15.29
C LYS A 215 -19.33 -17.65 13.87
N VAL A 216 -20.21 -17.35 12.92
CA VAL A 216 -20.03 -17.68 11.51
C VAL A 216 -19.56 -16.43 10.75
N ARG A 217 -18.44 -16.56 10.05
CA ARG A 217 -17.85 -15.49 9.22
C ARG A 217 -18.83 -15.10 8.09
N GLY A 218 -19.01 -13.80 7.90
CA GLY A 218 -19.85 -13.25 6.83
C GLY A 218 -19.07 -12.83 5.58
N ASP A 219 -17.75 -12.68 5.67
CA ASP A 219 -16.93 -12.33 4.50
C ASP A 219 -16.75 -13.53 3.57
N ILE A 220 -16.81 -13.24 2.28
CA ILE A 220 -16.63 -14.21 1.20
C ILE A 220 -15.14 -14.15 0.80
N ASN A 221 -14.57 -15.26 0.34
CA ASN A 221 -13.30 -15.24 -0.38
C ASN A 221 -13.55 -15.87 -1.75
N ILE A 222 -13.00 -15.26 -2.81
CA ILE A 222 -13.19 -15.73 -4.18
C ILE A 222 -11.83 -16.10 -4.75
N PHE A 223 -11.77 -17.25 -5.41
CA PHE A 223 -10.63 -17.69 -6.19
C PHE A 223 -11.05 -17.77 -7.65
N LEU A 224 -10.41 -16.97 -8.50
CA LEU A 224 -10.69 -16.90 -9.93
C LEU A 224 -9.58 -17.67 -10.68
N VAL A 225 -9.98 -18.66 -11.47
CA VAL A 225 -9.09 -19.44 -12.34
C VAL A 225 -9.45 -19.15 -13.79
N GLY A 226 -8.46 -18.90 -14.63
CA GLY A 226 -8.65 -18.63 -16.05
C GLY A 226 -7.35 -18.66 -16.84
N ASP A 227 -7.48 -18.66 -18.17
CA ASP A 227 -6.34 -18.70 -19.08
C ASP A 227 -5.54 -17.38 -19.05
N PRO A 228 -4.20 -17.44 -19.25
CA PRO A 228 -3.36 -16.24 -19.33
C PRO A 228 -3.71 -15.43 -20.58
N GLY A 229 -4.45 -14.33 -20.37
CA GLY A 229 -4.89 -13.43 -21.43
C GLY A 229 -6.32 -13.73 -21.89
N CYS A 230 -7.30 -13.14 -21.22
CA CYS A 230 -8.73 -13.22 -21.58
C CYS A 230 -9.08 -12.40 -22.84
N LEU A 231 -8.23 -12.43 -23.88
CA LEU A 231 -8.57 -11.85 -25.18
C LEU A 231 -9.60 -12.76 -25.84
N ASN A 232 -10.85 -12.30 -25.88
CA ASN A 232 -11.90 -13.01 -26.60
C ASN A 232 -11.69 -12.84 -28.12
N GLY A 233 -12.22 -13.76 -28.93
CA GLY A 233 -12.13 -13.68 -30.39
C GLY A 233 -12.75 -12.40 -31.00
N TYR A 234 -13.57 -11.68 -30.25
CA TYR A 234 -14.16 -10.39 -30.63
C TYR A 234 -13.30 -9.19 -30.22
N SER A 235 -12.16 -9.43 -29.57
CA SER A 235 -11.25 -8.38 -29.14
C SER A 235 -10.67 -7.73 -30.37
N LYS A 236 -10.87 -6.41 -30.46
CA LYS A 236 -10.38 -5.60 -31.56
C LYS A 236 -8.89 -5.34 -31.37
N VAL A 237 -8.09 -5.82 -32.32
CA VAL A 237 -6.64 -5.61 -32.34
C VAL A 237 -6.31 -4.64 -33.48
N ILE A 238 -5.42 -3.69 -33.19
CA ILE A 238 -4.91 -2.74 -34.18
C ILE A 238 -3.72 -3.40 -34.87
N LEU A 239 -3.83 -3.59 -36.18
CA LEU A 239 -2.73 -4.06 -37.02
C LEU A 239 -1.79 -2.89 -37.37
N GLU A 240 -0.58 -3.23 -37.83
CA GLU A 240 0.46 -2.27 -38.22
C GLU A 240 0.00 -1.28 -39.30
N ASP A 241 -0.96 -1.68 -40.13
CA ASP A 241 -1.59 -0.84 -41.16
C ASP A 241 -2.72 0.06 -40.64
N GLY A 242 -2.91 0.12 -39.32
CA GLY A 242 -3.92 0.93 -38.65
C GLY A 242 -5.34 0.35 -38.72
N ARG A 243 -5.54 -0.83 -39.31
CA ARG A 243 -6.86 -1.48 -39.33
C ARG A 243 -7.17 -2.08 -37.98
N ILE A 244 -8.43 -1.90 -37.56
CA ILE A 244 -8.98 -2.52 -36.36
C ILE A 244 -9.73 -3.77 -36.78
N VAL A 245 -9.24 -4.94 -36.38
CA VAL A 245 -9.83 -6.24 -36.74
C VAL A 245 -10.17 -7.06 -35.51
N ASP A 246 -11.22 -7.87 -35.61
CA ASP A 246 -11.55 -8.83 -34.55
C ASP A 246 -10.48 -9.94 -34.54
N LEU A 247 -9.95 -10.28 -33.36
CA LEU A 247 -8.89 -11.27 -33.20
C LEU A 247 -9.22 -12.63 -33.84
N ALA A 248 -10.49 -13.07 -33.81
CA ALA A 248 -10.96 -14.30 -34.44
C ALA A 248 -10.87 -14.28 -35.98
N SER A 249 -10.89 -13.10 -36.59
CA SER A 249 -10.77 -12.95 -38.05
C SER A 249 -9.35 -13.19 -38.55
N LEU A 250 -8.34 -13.04 -37.68
CA LEU A 250 -6.93 -13.27 -38.01
C LEU A 250 -6.58 -14.78 -38.07
N GLY A 251 -7.26 -15.61 -37.28
CA GLY A 251 -6.94 -17.05 -37.16
C GLY A 251 -7.56 -17.96 -38.22
N LYS A 252 -8.63 -17.55 -38.93
CA LYS A 252 -9.40 -18.45 -39.82
C LYS A 252 -8.67 -18.89 -41.09
N ASN A 253 -7.69 -18.12 -41.56
CA ASN A 253 -7.09 -18.35 -42.87
C ASN A 253 -5.91 -19.34 -42.86
N HIS A 254 -5.47 -19.84 -41.69
CA HIS A 254 -4.26 -20.67 -41.54
C HIS A 254 -4.54 -22.02 -40.86
N LEU A 255 -5.80 -22.41 -40.79
CA LEU A 255 -6.29 -23.57 -40.05
C LEU A 255 -6.92 -24.57 -41.03
N GLU A 256 -6.33 -25.77 -41.14
CA GLU A 256 -6.93 -26.90 -41.85
C GLU A 256 -7.70 -27.77 -40.85
N HIS A 257 -8.94 -28.13 -41.18
CA HIS A 257 -9.75 -29.00 -40.34
C HIS A 257 -9.28 -30.45 -40.48
N ILE A 258 -8.89 -31.04 -39.36
CA ILE A 258 -8.52 -32.45 -39.26
C ILE A 258 -9.43 -33.16 -38.26
N ARG A 259 -9.48 -34.50 -38.32
CA ARG A 259 -10.11 -35.34 -37.29
C ARG A 259 -9.20 -36.52 -37.00
N ILE A 260 -8.20 -36.26 -36.16
CA ILE A 260 -7.20 -37.27 -35.79
C ILE A 260 -7.40 -37.59 -34.31
N ARG A 261 -7.60 -38.88 -34.00
CA ARG A 261 -7.61 -39.35 -32.60
C ARG A 261 -6.19 -39.28 -32.06
N MET A 262 -6.00 -38.53 -30.99
CA MET A 262 -4.75 -38.44 -30.25
C MET A 262 -4.93 -39.10 -28.88
N GLN A 263 -3.91 -39.83 -28.43
CA GLN A 263 -3.87 -40.36 -27.07
C GLN A 263 -3.08 -39.38 -26.21
N ASN A 264 -3.74 -38.75 -25.25
CA ASN A 264 -3.10 -37.96 -24.21
C ASN A 264 -3.12 -38.75 -22.88
N GLU A 265 -2.34 -38.30 -21.89
CA GLU A 265 -2.22 -38.96 -20.58
C GLU A 265 -3.55 -39.09 -19.80
N GLU A 266 -4.55 -38.28 -20.15
CA GLU A 266 -5.90 -38.29 -19.54
C GLU A 266 -6.99 -38.97 -20.40
N GLY A 267 -6.64 -39.52 -21.58
CA GLY A 267 -7.58 -40.27 -22.44
C GLY A 267 -7.45 -40.02 -23.95
N ASN A 268 -8.41 -40.55 -24.70
CA ASN A 268 -8.50 -40.36 -26.15
C ASN A 268 -9.18 -39.02 -26.46
N ASP A 269 -8.47 -38.10 -27.09
CA ASP A 269 -9.00 -36.83 -27.56
C ASP A 269 -8.94 -36.74 -29.10
N VAL A 270 -9.66 -35.81 -29.72
CA VAL A 270 -9.66 -35.64 -31.19
C VAL A 270 -9.14 -34.26 -31.54
N ALA A 271 -7.98 -34.21 -32.20
CA ALA A 271 -7.50 -32.98 -32.82
C ALA A 271 -8.45 -32.57 -33.95
N THR A 272 -9.01 -31.37 -33.85
CA THR A 272 -10.01 -30.82 -34.78
C THR A 272 -9.43 -29.84 -35.80
N VAL A 273 -8.24 -29.30 -35.54
CA VAL A 273 -7.61 -28.25 -36.36
C VAL A 273 -6.08 -28.35 -36.32
N PHE A 274 -5.43 -28.12 -37.45
CA PHE A 274 -3.96 -28.07 -37.57
C PHE A 274 -3.52 -26.82 -38.34
N HIS A 275 -2.40 -26.22 -37.95
CA HIS A 275 -1.79 -25.10 -38.69
C HIS A 275 -1.05 -25.63 -39.91
N LYS A 276 -1.54 -25.31 -41.11
CA LYS A 276 -0.91 -25.75 -42.37
C LYS A 276 -0.24 -24.58 -43.07
N TYR A 277 1.08 -24.65 -43.20
CA TYR A 277 1.85 -23.74 -44.04
C TYR A 277 2.29 -24.51 -45.30
N GLU A 278 1.43 -24.61 -46.31
CA GLU A 278 1.61 -25.53 -47.46
C GLU A 278 2.85 -25.24 -48.33
N ASN A 279 3.35 -24.00 -48.35
CA ASN A 279 4.48 -23.60 -49.18
C ASN A 279 5.30 -22.49 -48.50
N GLN A 280 6.05 -22.85 -47.46
CA GLN A 280 7.11 -21.95 -46.98
C GLN A 280 8.40 -22.23 -47.75
N LYS A 281 8.61 -21.49 -48.83
CA LYS A 281 9.92 -21.44 -49.47
C LYS A 281 10.93 -20.91 -48.46
N VAL A 282 12.07 -21.58 -48.34
CA VAL A 282 13.18 -21.14 -47.50
C VAL A 282 14.13 -20.33 -48.37
N ILE A 283 14.53 -19.15 -47.89
CA ILE A 283 15.47 -18.26 -48.56
C ILE A 283 16.77 -18.29 -47.77
N GLU A 284 17.90 -18.36 -48.49
CA GLU A 284 19.22 -18.12 -47.94
C GLU A 284 19.72 -16.75 -48.41
N ILE A 285 20.08 -15.89 -47.46
CA ILE A 285 20.71 -14.60 -47.74
C ILE A 285 22.17 -14.68 -47.31
N VAL A 286 23.06 -14.33 -48.23
CA VAL A 286 24.50 -14.21 -47.98
C VAL A 286 24.82 -12.72 -47.88
N THR A 287 25.29 -12.29 -46.71
CA THR A 287 25.71 -10.90 -46.49
C THR A 287 27.10 -10.65 -47.07
N GLU A 288 27.44 -9.39 -47.36
CA GLU A 288 28.80 -9.01 -47.82
C GLU A 288 29.91 -9.42 -46.83
N THR A 289 29.56 -9.56 -45.55
CA THR A 289 30.48 -10.04 -44.49
C THR A 289 30.76 -11.55 -44.55
N GLY A 290 30.11 -12.28 -45.46
CA GLY A 290 30.24 -13.73 -45.62
C GLY A 290 29.39 -14.57 -44.66
N LYS A 291 28.46 -13.96 -43.91
CA LYS A 291 27.50 -14.68 -43.06
C LYS A 291 26.25 -15.06 -43.85
N ASN A 292 25.80 -16.30 -43.65
CA ASN A 292 24.59 -16.85 -44.27
C ASN A 292 23.45 -16.89 -43.25
N ILE A 293 22.27 -16.42 -43.65
CA ILE A 293 21.03 -16.49 -42.86
C ILE A 293 20.02 -17.27 -43.68
N VAL A 294 19.55 -18.40 -43.14
CA VAL A 294 18.56 -19.27 -43.78
C VAL A 294 17.26 -19.17 -43.01
N GLY A 295 16.16 -18.83 -43.68
CA GLY A 295 14.87 -18.65 -43.02
C GLY A 295 13.69 -18.65 -43.98
N THR A 296 12.49 -18.71 -43.42
CA THR A 296 11.24 -18.54 -44.16
C THR A 296 11.02 -17.07 -44.53
N TYR A 297 10.24 -16.78 -45.56
CA TYR A 297 9.89 -15.39 -45.97
C TYR A 297 9.47 -14.50 -44.79
N ASN A 298 8.70 -15.05 -43.86
CA ASN A 298 8.15 -14.30 -42.73
C ASN A 298 9.15 -14.10 -41.57
N HIS A 299 10.39 -14.57 -41.69
CA HIS A 299 11.35 -14.51 -40.59
C HIS A 299 11.75 -13.05 -40.34
N PRO A 300 11.52 -12.50 -39.13
CA PRO A 300 11.82 -11.10 -38.85
C PRO A 300 13.31 -10.91 -38.60
N LEU A 301 13.92 -9.95 -39.29
CA LEU A 301 15.31 -9.54 -39.10
C LEU A 301 15.39 -8.05 -38.76
N LEU A 302 16.32 -7.69 -37.89
CA LEU A 302 16.50 -6.32 -37.46
C LEU A 302 17.46 -5.59 -38.41
N THR A 303 16.96 -4.55 -39.09
CA THR A 303 17.78 -3.63 -39.90
C THR A 303 18.07 -2.34 -39.14
N LYS A 304 18.98 -1.50 -39.66
CA LYS A 304 19.22 -0.14 -39.13
C LYS A 304 17.94 0.73 -39.05
N ASN A 305 16.97 0.49 -39.92
CA ASN A 305 15.75 1.28 -40.04
C ASN A 305 14.53 0.62 -39.36
N GLY A 306 14.74 -0.47 -38.61
CA GLY A 306 13.68 -1.20 -37.91
C GLY A 306 13.61 -2.68 -38.30
N TRP A 307 12.60 -3.37 -37.76
CA TRP A 307 12.33 -4.76 -38.12
C TRP A 307 11.82 -4.85 -39.55
N LYS A 308 12.41 -5.73 -40.34
CA LYS A 308 11.94 -6.08 -41.69
C LYS A 308 11.83 -7.59 -41.81
N ARG A 309 10.95 -8.05 -42.68
CA ARG A 309 10.82 -9.47 -42.99
C ARG A 309 11.91 -9.87 -43.98
N LEU A 310 12.30 -11.15 -43.96
CA LEU A 310 13.37 -11.68 -44.79
C LEU A 310 13.14 -11.42 -46.30
N ASP A 311 11.87 -11.39 -46.72
CA ASP A 311 11.45 -11.13 -48.10
C ASP A 311 11.44 -9.65 -48.52
N GLU A 312 11.52 -8.73 -47.56
CA GLU A 312 11.46 -7.28 -47.78
C GLU A 312 12.85 -6.63 -47.84
N LEU A 313 13.92 -7.42 -47.66
CA LEU A 313 15.30 -6.95 -47.71
C LEU A 313 15.74 -6.66 -49.14
N LYS A 314 16.40 -5.50 -49.32
CA LYS A 314 17.00 -5.07 -50.60
C LYS A 314 18.52 -5.07 -50.52
N GLU A 315 19.18 -5.03 -51.68
CA GLU A 315 20.65 -5.20 -51.82
C GLU A 315 21.53 -4.13 -51.14
N ASP A 316 20.97 -3.20 -50.35
CA ASP A 316 21.72 -2.22 -49.55
C ASP A 316 21.24 -2.14 -48.08
N ASP A 317 20.37 -3.07 -47.64
CA ASP A 317 19.84 -3.07 -46.28
C ASP A 317 20.88 -3.59 -45.27
N GLU A 318 21.28 -2.73 -44.33
CA GLU A 318 22.19 -3.11 -43.26
C GLU A 318 21.48 -3.86 -42.13
N LEU A 319 21.83 -5.14 -41.97
CA LEU A 319 21.35 -6.03 -40.92
C LEU A 319 22.15 -5.86 -39.64
N ARG A 320 21.46 -5.65 -38.51
CA ARG A 320 22.08 -5.68 -37.19
C ARG A 320 22.06 -7.10 -36.67
N VAL A 321 23.24 -7.72 -36.67
CA VAL A 321 23.44 -9.00 -35.99
C VAL A 321 23.88 -8.69 -34.56
N VAL A 322 23.13 -9.17 -33.57
CA VAL A 322 23.60 -9.21 -32.19
C VAL A 322 24.64 -10.32 -32.14
N THR A 323 25.92 -9.96 -32.08
CA THR A 323 26.96 -10.87 -31.57
C THR A 323 26.89 -10.94 -30.07
#